data_AF-A0AAU0L6Q3-F1
#
_entry.id   AF-A0AAU0L6Q3-F1
#
_cell.length_a   1.000
_cell.length_b   1.000
_cell.length_c   1.000
_cell.angle_alpha   90.00
_cell.angle_beta   90.00
_cell.angle_gamma   90.00
#
_symmetry.space_group_name_H-M   'P 1'
#
loop_
_entity.id
_entity.type
_entity.pdbx_description
1 polymer ?
#
loop_
_entity_poly.entity_id
_entity_poly.type
_entity_poly.pdbx_seq_one_letter_code
_entity_poly.pdbx_strand_id
1 'polypeptide(L)'
;MTDIVNIPDLLPISQYPALGSANFNQEAYNYATSVPPAVARMREVAVACRTCAIAAREQADAAMSYRNQAANSAAAAEAAKAISQAAASSAETAKNQAQSAAASAASSAQAVDQYMLGPKTVPPITDNQGGAIKLGAMYINVGSDTTLNNRWYWWGGNVLRWVPGVGDLPATFMPRGGGVFTGHIEVPSGATGNQAPRASEVVSRKITYAGIGTNMNALPLINGAWSGRDWVNAPSAESPWWYVEQIVHEENYVTQTALGLTDATPKYFRIQVGGVWQQWRRMLDAIDLREKVFASSTGAGPGDAKLYFLDPSKGSIHQLTVQYNTYFTGALRGIGDQLTLRLKFSGGAWPISFNTNFRFPAGTVFPTYVAGQTLTLTFVNTEGSFIDAFIVGVHNP
;
A
#
# COMPACT_ATOMS: atom_id res chain seq x y z
N MET A 1 -15.87 15.78 51.48
CA MET A 1 -15.09 15.42 52.67
C MET A 1 -16.05 15.47 53.84
N THR A 2 -15.99 14.47 54.70
CA THR A 2 -16.68 14.46 55.99
C THR A 2 -16.10 15.58 56.85
N ASP A 3 -16.96 16.46 57.38
CA ASP A 3 -16.52 17.55 58.24
C ASP A 3 -16.16 17.03 59.64
N ILE A 4 -15.14 17.64 60.23
CA ILE A 4 -14.81 17.41 61.64
C ILE A 4 -15.92 18.06 62.48
N VAL A 5 -16.58 17.25 63.30
CA VAL A 5 -17.67 17.70 64.19
C VAL A 5 -17.16 17.88 65.61
N ASN A 6 -17.75 18.82 66.35
CA ASN A 6 -17.42 18.97 67.76
C ASN A 6 -17.96 17.79 68.57
N ILE A 7 -17.17 17.29 69.52
CA ILE A 7 -17.60 16.20 70.41
C ILE A 7 -18.36 16.83 71.57
N PRO A 8 -19.64 16.49 71.79
CA PRO A 8 -20.42 17.09 72.87
C PRO A 8 -19.96 16.57 74.25
N ASP A 9 -20.10 17.41 75.27
CA ASP A 9 -19.78 17.03 76.65
C ASP A 9 -20.72 15.94 77.20
N LEU A 10 -20.24 15.17 78.17
CA LEU A 10 -21.05 14.19 78.87
C LEU A 10 -22.04 14.88 79.82
N LEU A 11 -23.29 14.43 79.82
CA LEU A 11 -24.27 14.88 80.81
C LEU A 11 -23.97 14.23 82.17
N PRO A 12 -24.00 15.00 83.28
CA PRO A 12 -23.78 14.45 84.60
C PRO A 12 -24.92 13.50 84.98
N ILE A 13 -24.58 12.33 85.51
CA ILE A 13 -25.54 11.37 86.07
C ILE A 13 -25.69 11.70 87.55
N SER A 14 -26.93 11.78 88.05
CA SER A 14 -27.16 11.98 89.50
C SER A 14 -26.53 10.84 90.31
N GLN A 15 -26.12 11.11 91.53
CA GLN A 15 -25.53 10.08 92.38
C GLN A 15 -26.58 9.03 92.74
N TYR A 16 -26.17 7.77 92.85
CA TYR A 16 -27.09 6.71 93.28
C TYR A 16 -27.51 6.95 94.74
N PRO A 17 -28.80 6.78 95.10
CA PRO A 17 -29.29 7.03 96.45
C PRO A 17 -28.56 6.16 97.49
N ALA A 18 -28.19 6.77 98.62
CA ALA A 18 -27.57 6.05 99.73
C ALA A 18 -28.61 5.20 100.46
N LEU A 19 -28.23 3.98 100.87
CA LEU A 19 -29.10 3.09 101.62
C LEU A 19 -29.45 3.74 102.97
N GLY A 20 -30.74 3.97 103.23
CA GLY A 20 -31.22 4.65 104.44
C GLY A 20 -31.39 6.18 104.34
N SER A 21 -31.23 6.78 103.15
CA SER A 21 -31.54 8.20 102.95
C SER A 21 -33.01 8.52 103.28
N ALA A 22 -33.25 9.59 104.02
CA ALA A 22 -34.59 10.12 104.26
C ALA A 22 -35.30 10.56 102.97
N ASN A 23 -34.55 10.79 101.88
CA ASN A 23 -35.02 11.22 100.57
C ASN A 23 -34.83 10.15 99.47
N PHE A 24 -34.66 8.87 99.83
CA PHE A 24 -34.32 7.78 98.91
C PHE A 24 -35.17 7.76 97.63
N ASN A 25 -36.49 7.93 97.74
CA ASN A 25 -37.39 7.91 96.58
C ASN A 25 -37.14 9.06 95.59
N GLN A 26 -36.83 10.26 96.10
CA GLN A 26 -36.53 11.42 95.27
C GLN A 26 -35.15 11.28 94.60
N GLU A 27 -34.15 10.79 95.34
CA GLU A 27 -32.81 10.52 94.82
C GLU A 27 -32.83 9.39 93.78
N ALA A 28 -33.58 8.32 94.02
CA ALA A 28 -33.79 7.22 93.07
C ALA A 28 -34.49 7.70 91.79
N TYR A 29 -35.49 8.57 91.91
CA TYR A 29 -36.15 9.19 90.77
C TYR A 29 -35.20 10.09 89.97
N ASN A 30 -34.39 10.91 90.64
CA ASN A 30 -33.38 11.76 90.00
C ASN A 30 -32.30 10.93 89.27
N TYR A 31 -31.86 9.82 89.86
CA TYR A 31 -30.97 8.86 89.21
C TYR A 31 -31.62 8.24 87.97
N ALA A 32 -32.81 7.66 88.12
CA ALA A 32 -33.51 6.98 87.02
C ALA A 32 -33.83 7.92 85.85
N THR A 33 -34.11 9.20 86.13
CA THR A 33 -34.39 10.21 85.10
C THR A 33 -33.13 10.79 84.45
N SER A 34 -31.98 10.80 85.13
CA SER A 34 -30.70 11.29 84.57
C SER A 34 -29.96 10.26 83.68
N VAL A 35 -30.22 8.96 83.84
CA VAL A 35 -29.55 7.90 83.06
C VAL A 35 -29.93 7.90 81.56
N PRO A 36 -31.21 7.92 81.15
CA PRO A 36 -31.58 7.92 79.72
C PRO A 36 -30.96 9.06 78.89
N PRO A 37 -30.98 10.33 79.32
CA PRO A 37 -30.33 11.41 78.56
C PRO A 37 -28.79 11.26 78.54
N ALA A 38 -28.18 10.74 79.60
CA ALA A 38 -26.74 10.44 79.60
C ALA A 38 -26.36 9.36 78.58
N VAL A 39 -27.16 8.28 78.47
CA VAL A 39 -26.95 7.22 77.45
C VAL A 39 -27.15 7.78 76.04
N ALA A 40 -28.17 8.61 75.83
CA ALA A 40 -28.36 9.28 74.54
C ALA A 40 -27.14 10.15 74.18
N ARG A 41 -26.62 10.92 75.15
CA ARG A 41 -25.41 11.73 74.97
C ARG A 41 -24.17 10.89 74.64
N MET A 42 -23.97 9.75 75.30
CA MET A 42 -22.85 8.84 74.98
C MET A 42 -22.93 8.31 73.54
N ARG A 43 -24.14 8.06 73.03
CA ARG A 43 -24.33 7.67 71.62
C ARG A 43 -23.95 8.80 70.67
N GLU A 44 -24.33 10.04 70.98
CA GLU A 44 -23.91 11.22 70.20
C GLU A 44 -22.39 11.38 70.18
N VAL A 45 -21.73 11.21 71.33
CA VAL A 45 -20.25 11.21 71.43
C VAL A 45 -19.64 10.12 70.54
N ALA A 46 -20.14 8.89 70.60
CA ALA A 46 -19.64 7.79 69.79
C ALA A 46 -19.80 8.06 68.29
N VAL A 47 -20.93 8.65 67.87
CA VAL A 47 -21.17 9.06 66.49
C VAL A 47 -20.21 10.18 66.09
N ALA A 48 -20.02 11.21 66.92
CA ALA A 48 -19.09 12.31 66.66
C ALA A 48 -17.64 11.81 66.51
N CYS A 49 -17.18 10.93 67.41
CA CYS A 49 -15.86 10.31 67.32
C CYS A 49 -15.68 9.52 66.02
N ARG A 50 -16.70 8.73 65.62
CA ARG A 50 -16.67 7.99 64.35
C ARG A 50 -16.58 8.94 63.16
N THR A 51 -17.37 10.02 63.14
CA THR A 51 -17.33 11.04 62.09
C THR A 51 -15.96 11.68 61.98
N CYS A 52 -15.35 12.09 63.11
CA CYS A 52 -14.00 12.66 63.14
C CYS A 52 -12.93 11.66 62.65
N ALA A 53 -13.05 10.37 62.99
CA ALA A 53 -12.12 9.35 62.50
C ALA A 53 -12.22 9.14 60.98
N ILE A 54 -13.43 9.18 60.43
CA ILE A 54 -13.65 9.13 58.97
C ILE A 54 -13.04 10.37 58.30
N ALA A 55 -13.31 11.57 58.83
CA ALA A 55 -12.75 12.83 58.32
C ALA A 55 -11.21 12.81 58.31
N ALA A 56 -10.58 12.34 59.40
CA ALA A 56 -9.12 12.21 59.48
C ALA A 56 -8.54 11.24 58.45
N ARG A 57 -9.21 10.10 58.22
CA ARG A 57 -8.82 9.14 57.18
C ARG A 57 -8.92 9.77 55.78
N GLU A 58 -10.03 10.43 55.47
CA GLU A 58 -10.22 11.10 54.17
C GLU A 58 -9.15 12.19 53.93
N GLN A 59 -8.76 12.94 54.96
CA GLN A 59 -7.68 13.92 54.89
C GLN A 59 -6.32 13.28 54.63
N ALA A 60 -6.02 12.14 55.26
CA ALA A 60 -4.80 11.39 55.01
C ALA A 60 -4.75 10.84 53.56
N ASP A 61 -5.86 10.32 53.05
CA ASP A 61 -5.98 9.84 51.67
C ASP A 61 -5.79 11.00 50.67
N ALA A 62 -6.36 12.17 50.94
CA ALA A 62 -6.15 13.37 50.14
C ALA A 62 -4.69 13.83 50.16
N ALA A 63 -4.03 13.83 51.33
CA ALA A 63 -2.63 14.20 51.46
C ALA A 63 -1.70 13.25 50.67
N MET A 64 -1.99 11.94 50.67
CA MET A 64 -1.27 10.97 49.83
C MET A 64 -1.47 11.24 48.34
N SER A 65 -2.69 11.60 47.92
CA SER A 65 -2.97 12.00 46.53
C SER A 65 -2.17 13.23 46.13
N TYR A 66 -2.15 14.29 46.95
CA TYR A 66 -1.36 15.49 46.68
C TYR A 66 0.14 15.23 46.61
N ARG A 67 0.68 14.37 47.50
CA ARG A 67 2.08 13.94 47.43
C ARG A 67 2.40 13.26 46.10
N ASN A 68 1.54 12.37 45.64
CA ASN A 68 1.73 11.66 44.37
C ASN A 68 1.63 12.62 43.17
N GLN A 69 0.69 13.58 43.22
CA GLN A 69 0.59 14.63 42.20
C GLN A 69 1.86 15.49 42.14
N ALA A 70 2.38 15.92 43.29
CA ALA A 70 3.62 16.69 43.37
C ALA A 70 4.84 15.90 42.82
N ALA A 71 4.94 14.61 43.14
CA ALA A 71 6.00 13.74 42.60
C ALA A 71 5.90 13.61 41.07
N ASN A 72 4.69 13.46 40.52
CA ASN A 72 4.46 13.40 39.08
C ASN A 72 4.82 14.73 38.40
N SER A 73 4.48 15.87 39.00
CA SER A 73 4.86 17.20 38.49
C SER A 73 6.38 17.40 38.49
N ALA A 74 7.09 16.94 39.53
CA ALA A 74 8.55 17.00 39.58
C ALA A 74 9.21 16.14 38.50
N ALA A 75 8.70 14.91 38.27
CA ALA A 75 9.18 14.03 37.21
C ALA A 75 8.96 14.64 35.81
N ALA A 76 7.80 15.27 35.58
CA ALA A 76 7.51 15.97 34.32
C ALA A 76 8.46 17.16 34.09
N ALA A 77 8.81 17.91 35.14
CA ALA A 77 9.75 19.02 35.05
C ALA A 77 11.17 18.56 34.70
N GLU A 78 11.66 17.47 35.28
CA GLU A 78 12.98 16.93 34.95
C GLU A 78 13.02 16.39 33.50
N ALA A 79 11.95 15.76 33.03
CA ALA A 79 11.82 15.34 31.63
C ALA A 79 11.87 16.55 30.67
N ALA A 80 11.17 17.64 30.98
CA ALA A 80 11.18 18.86 30.17
C ALA A 80 12.56 19.53 30.12
N LYS A 81 13.30 19.49 31.23
CA LYS A 81 14.69 19.96 31.29
C LYS A 81 15.61 19.14 30.38
N ALA A 82 15.49 17.81 30.39
CA ALA A 82 16.26 16.94 29.50
C ALA A 82 15.98 17.22 28.01
N ILE A 83 14.70 17.38 27.64
CA ILE A 83 14.30 17.76 26.27
C ILE A 83 14.91 19.12 25.89
N SER A 84 14.89 20.09 26.80
CA SER A 84 15.46 21.43 26.55
C SER A 84 16.98 21.37 26.32
N GLN A 85 17.71 20.53 27.07
CA GLN A 85 19.16 20.34 26.88
C GLN A 85 19.49 19.66 25.55
N ALA A 86 18.69 18.66 25.15
CA ALA A 86 18.83 18.00 23.86
C ALA A 86 18.56 18.99 22.69
N ALA A 87 17.54 19.83 22.83
CA ALA A 87 17.24 20.88 21.86
C ALA A 87 18.38 21.89 21.74
N ALA A 88 18.96 22.33 22.87
CA ALA A 88 20.11 23.25 22.87
C ALA A 88 21.34 22.64 22.18
N SER A 89 21.63 21.36 22.43
CA SER A 89 22.75 20.65 21.79
C SER A 89 22.55 20.49 20.28
N SER A 90 21.30 20.24 19.86
CA SER A 90 20.93 20.14 18.44
C SER A 90 21.07 21.48 17.73
N ALA A 91 20.68 22.57 18.39
CA ALA A 91 20.84 23.93 17.87
C ALA A 91 22.32 24.31 17.69
N GLU A 92 23.19 23.97 18.66
CA GLU A 92 24.64 24.23 18.54
C GLU A 92 25.27 23.43 17.40
N THR A 93 24.84 22.17 17.20
CA THR A 93 25.28 21.33 16.07
C THR A 93 24.88 21.95 14.74
N ALA A 94 23.62 22.38 14.60
CA ALA A 94 23.12 23.03 13.39
C ALA A 94 23.87 24.34 13.08
N LYS A 95 24.17 25.15 14.12
CA LYS A 95 25.00 26.36 14.00
C LYS A 95 26.39 26.03 13.45
N ASN A 96 27.07 25.01 13.97
CA ASN A 96 28.41 24.62 13.51
C ASN A 96 28.41 24.10 12.06
N GLN A 97 27.35 23.36 11.67
CA GLN A 97 27.16 22.92 10.28
C GLN A 97 26.95 24.11 9.34
N ALA A 98 26.12 25.09 9.75
CA ALA A 98 25.89 26.30 8.96
C ALA A 98 27.19 27.12 8.77
N GLN A 99 28.01 27.25 9.82
CA GLN A 99 29.32 27.92 9.73
C GLN A 99 30.27 27.20 8.76
N SER A 100 30.31 25.86 8.81
CA SER A 100 31.15 25.05 7.92
C SER A 100 30.69 25.14 6.45
N ALA A 101 29.38 25.13 6.22
CA ALA A 101 28.79 25.32 4.90
C ALA A 101 29.10 26.72 4.33
N ALA A 102 28.99 27.77 5.16
CA ALA A 102 29.33 29.14 4.76
C ALA A 102 30.82 29.26 4.39
N ALA A 103 31.73 28.67 5.15
CA ALA A 103 33.17 28.65 4.83
C ALA A 103 33.47 27.89 3.53
N SER A 104 32.77 26.77 3.29
CA SER A 104 32.91 25.98 2.05
C SER A 104 32.38 26.73 0.83
N ALA A 105 31.25 27.43 0.97
CA ALA A 105 30.69 28.28 -0.07
C ALA A 105 31.63 29.46 -0.40
N ALA A 106 32.19 30.12 0.62
CA ALA A 106 33.17 31.19 0.42
C ALA A 106 34.43 30.69 -0.31
N SER A 107 34.95 29.52 0.09
CA SER A 107 36.10 28.89 -0.58
C SER A 107 35.79 28.50 -2.03
N SER A 108 34.57 28.00 -2.28
CA SER A 108 34.13 27.66 -3.64
C SER A 108 33.98 28.89 -4.52
N ALA A 109 33.43 29.99 -3.97
CA ALA A 109 33.34 31.26 -4.68
C ALA A 109 34.72 31.83 -5.02
N GLN A 110 35.68 31.76 -4.09
CA GLN A 110 37.08 32.13 -4.34
C GLN A 110 37.71 31.27 -5.43
N ALA A 111 37.49 29.94 -5.40
CA ALA A 111 37.99 29.05 -6.44
C ALA A 111 37.40 29.42 -7.82
N VAL A 112 36.09 29.66 -7.90
CA VAL A 112 35.46 30.11 -9.15
C VAL A 112 36.08 31.43 -9.63
N ASP A 113 36.28 32.40 -8.74
CA ASP A 113 36.86 33.70 -9.10
C ASP A 113 38.34 33.59 -9.53
N GLN A 114 39.09 32.61 -9.01
CA GLN A 114 40.45 32.29 -9.48
C GLN A 114 40.48 31.66 -10.88
N TYR A 115 39.45 30.91 -11.26
CA TYR A 115 39.37 30.28 -12.59
C TYR A 115 38.56 31.10 -13.60
N MET A 116 37.67 32.00 -13.18
CA MET A 116 36.77 32.78 -14.05
C MET A 116 37.11 34.27 -13.92
N LEU A 117 38.10 34.72 -14.68
CA LEU A 117 38.60 36.09 -14.60
C LEU A 117 37.64 37.12 -15.22
N GLY A 118 36.65 36.66 -15.98
CA GLY A 118 35.62 37.50 -16.59
C GLY A 118 36.11 38.28 -17.83
N PRO A 119 35.47 39.40 -18.18
CA PRO A 119 35.85 40.19 -19.35
C PRO A 119 37.12 41.02 -19.08
N LYS A 120 38.10 40.95 -19.99
CA LYS A 120 39.33 41.77 -19.93
C LYS A 120 39.66 42.31 -21.32
N THR A 121 40.16 43.54 -21.38
CA THR A 121 40.57 44.20 -22.65
C THR A 121 41.98 43.80 -23.11
N VAL A 122 42.80 43.31 -22.19
CA VAL A 122 44.14 42.76 -22.43
C VAL A 122 44.30 41.44 -21.68
N PRO A 123 45.17 40.51 -22.13
CA PRO A 123 45.40 39.27 -21.42
C PRO A 123 45.90 39.52 -19.98
N PRO A 124 45.20 39.02 -18.95
CA PRO A 124 45.57 39.29 -17.57
C PRO A 124 46.86 38.56 -17.19
N ILE A 125 47.67 39.21 -16.35
CA ILE A 125 48.94 38.67 -15.82
C ILE A 125 48.80 38.16 -14.37
N THR A 126 47.72 38.53 -13.69
CA THR A 126 47.34 38.11 -12.33
C THR A 126 45.85 37.78 -12.28
N ASP A 127 45.46 36.94 -11.32
CA ASP A 127 44.06 36.58 -11.10
C ASP A 127 43.24 37.74 -10.49
N ASN A 128 41.95 37.52 -10.23
CA ASN A 128 41.07 38.56 -9.68
C ASN A 128 41.42 38.96 -8.24
N GLN A 129 42.26 38.21 -7.53
CA GLN A 129 42.76 38.54 -6.20
C GLN A 129 44.22 39.00 -6.19
N GLY A 130 44.82 39.21 -7.37
CA GLY A 130 46.20 39.65 -7.52
C GLY A 130 47.27 38.54 -7.41
N GLY A 131 46.85 37.28 -7.33
CA GLY A 131 47.71 36.11 -7.35
C GLY A 131 48.15 35.68 -8.76
N ALA A 132 48.94 34.61 -8.83
CA ALA A 132 49.37 34.03 -10.11
C ALA A 132 48.23 33.24 -10.79
N ILE A 133 48.09 33.38 -12.12
CA ILE A 133 47.05 32.72 -12.91
C ILE A 133 47.14 31.19 -12.77
N LYS A 134 46.02 30.55 -12.38
CA LYS A 134 45.92 29.10 -12.26
C LYS A 134 45.76 28.44 -13.63
N LEU A 135 46.32 27.23 -13.78
CA LEU A 135 46.15 26.42 -14.99
C LEU A 135 44.66 26.14 -15.20
N GLY A 136 44.13 26.46 -16.39
CA GLY A 136 42.71 26.33 -16.70
C GLY A 136 41.87 27.56 -16.36
N ALA A 137 42.45 28.62 -15.79
CA ALA A 137 41.76 29.89 -15.63
C ALA A 137 41.36 30.45 -17.00
N MET A 138 40.29 31.24 -17.04
CA MET A 138 39.70 31.69 -18.28
C MET A 138 39.17 33.11 -18.22
N TYR A 139 39.17 33.78 -19.37
CA TYR A 139 38.66 35.13 -19.52
C TYR A 139 38.03 35.32 -20.91
N ILE A 140 37.20 36.35 -21.05
CA ILE A 140 36.64 36.76 -22.34
C ILE A 140 37.35 38.03 -22.78
N ASN A 141 37.93 38.03 -23.98
CA ASN A 141 38.58 39.21 -24.50
C ASN A 141 37.52 40.19 -25.03
N VAL A 142 37.48 41.40 -24.45
CA VAL A 142 36.58 42.49 -24.85
C VAL A 142 37.35 43.71 -25.38
N GLY A 143 38.59 43.49 -25.85
CA GLY A 143 39.41 44.52 -26.49
C GLY A 143 38.86 44.97 -27.84
N SER A 144 39.42 46.06 -28.39
CA SER A 144 38.99 46.64 -29.66
C SER A 144 39.51 45.91 -30.91
N ASP A 145 40.41 44.94 -30.77
CA ASP A 145 40.94 44.16 -31.88
C ASP A 145 39.87 43.20 -32.42
N THR A 146 39.40 43.45 -33.65
CA THR A 146 38.33 42.68 -34.30
C THR A 146 38.66 41.20 -34.51
N THR A 147 39.93 40.81 -34.44
CA THR A 147 40.36 39.40 -34.60
C THR A 147 40.38 38.64 -33.27
N LEU A 148 40.40 39.35 -32.13
CA LEU A 148 40.50 38.77 -30.79
C LEU A 148 39.27 39.08 -29.91
N ASN A 149 38.48 40.09 -30.26
CA ASN A 149 37.29 40.53 -29.53
C ASN A 149 36.21 39.44 -29.50
N ASN A 150 35.50 39.37 -28.39
CA ASN A 150 34.45 38.39 -28.08
C ASN A 150 34.91 36.93 -28.14
N ARG A 151 36.23 36.68 -28.03
CA ARG A 151 36.77 35.33 -27.97
C ARG A 151 37.07 34.91 -26.53
N TRP A 152 36.78 33.66 -26.25
CA TRP A 152 37.10 33.00 -24.99
C TRP A 152 38.55 32.50 -25.02
N TYR A 153 39.28 32.74 -23.94
CA TYR A 153 40.66 32.27 -23.74
C TYR A 153 40.76 31.50 -22.44
N TRP A 154 41.64 30.52 -22.41
CA TRP A 154 42.00 29.78 -21.21
C TRP A 154 43.52 29.72 -21.05
N TRP A 155 43.99 29.68 -19.81
CA TRP A 155 45.40 29.66 -19.45
C TRP A 155 45.90 28.22 -19.48
N GLY A 156 46.79 27.88 -20.41
CA GLY A 156 47.29 26.52 -20.55
C GLY A 156 48.23 26.30 -21.74
N GLY A 157 48.39 25.03 -22.14
CA GLY A 157 49.30 24.57 -23.19
C GLY A 157 50.67 24.11 -22.68
N ASN A 158 51.53 23.62 -23.59
CA ASN A 158 52.89 23.14 -23.26
C ASN A 158 53.83 24.26 -22.77
N VAL A 159 53.44 25.51 -22.98
CA VAL A 159 54.03 26.71 -22.38
C VAL A 159 52.87 27.49 -21.79
N LEU A 160 52.91 27.84 -20.50
CA LEU A 160 51.85 28.55 -19.81
C LEU A 160 51.60 29.91 -20.47
N ARG A 161 50.54 29.99 -21.28
CA ARG A 161 50.11 31.19 -22.00
C ARG A 161 48.60 31.19 -22.20
N TRP A 162 48.05 32.34 -22.58
CA TRP A 162 46.66 32.43 -23.02
C TRP A 162 46.51 31.77 -24.39
N VAL A 163 45.65 30.76 -24.47
CA VAL A 163 45.33 30.04 -25.70
C VAL A 163 43.84 30.23 -25.99
N PRO A 164 43.42 30.38 -27.26
CA PRO A 164 42.01 30.40 -27.61
C PRO A 164 41.28 29.15 -27.07
N GLY A 165 40.11 29.36 -26.47
CA GLY A 165 39.20 28.30 -26.09
C GLY A 165 38.48 27.70 -27.29
N VAL A 166 37.72 26.62 -27.09
CA VAL A 166 37.10 25.78 -28.14
C VAL A 166 35.93 26.46 -28.90
N GLY A 167 35.92 27.79 -29.02
CA GLY A 167 34.79 28.58 -29.52
C GLY A 167 34.74 28.79 -31.04
N ASP A 168 35.84 28.57 -31.77
CA ASP A 168 35.83 28.57 -33.23
C ASP A 168 35.85 27.11 -33.71
N LEU A 169 34.67 26.47 -33.73
CA LEU A 169 34.48 25.13 -34.26
C LEU A 169 33.71 25.23 -35.60
N PRO A 170 34.41 25.32 -36.75
CA PRO A 170 33.78 25.39 -38.07
C PRO A 170 33.18 24.05 -38.56
N ALA A 171 32.98 23.06 -37.69
CA ALA A 171 32.45 21.75 -38.04
C ALA A 171 31.03 21.55 -37.50
N THR A 172 30.12 21.15 -38.38
CA THR A 172 28.71 20.84 -38.10
C THR A 172 28.60 19.69 -37.10
N PHE A 173 28.25 19.98 -35.84
CA PHE A 173 27.88 18.93 -34.89
C PHE A 173 26.42 18.49 -35.08
N MET A 174 26.13 17.22 -34.80
CA MET A 174 24.77 16.70 -34.68
C MET A 174 24.10 17.34 -33.44
N PRO A 175 22.92 17.97 -33.57
CA PRO A 175 22.29 18.66 -32.45
C PRO A 175 21.86 17.68 -31.35
N ARG A 176 22.05 18.08 -30.09
CA ARG A 176 21.62 17.31 -28.89
C ARG A 176 20.11 17.03 -28.84
N GLY A 177 19.30 17.77 -29.60
CA GLY A 177 17.86 17.54 -29.74
C GLY A 177 17.49 16.37 -30.67
N GLY A 178 18.49 15.69 -31.25
CA GLY A 178 18.28 14.65 -32.25
C GLY A 178 18.31 15.19 -33.68
N GLY A 179 18.84 14.37 -34.59
CA GLY A 179 18.88 14.60 -36.03
C GLY A 179 18.89 13.25 -36.75
N VAL A 180 18.51 13.23 -38.02
CA VAL A 180 18.53 12.00 -38.83
C VAL A 180 19.70 12.08 -39.80
N PHE A 181 20.60 11.10 -39.78
CA PHE A 181 21.58 10.95 -40.84
C PHE A 181 20.87 10.42 -42.09
N THR A 182 20.99 11.12 -43.22
CA THR A 182 20.61 10.59 -44.54
C THR A 182 21.85 9.99 -45.19
N GLY A 183 22.01 8.66 -45.09
CA GLY A 183 23.14 7.92 -45.65
C GLY A 183 23.77 6.93 -44.67
N HIS A 184 24.78 6.19 -45.13
CA HIS A 184 25.59 5.31 -44.27
C HIS A 184 26.61 6.12 -43.47
N ILE A 185 26.89 5.68 -42.24
CA ILE A 185 27.98 6.23 -41.42
C ILE A 185 29.23 5.43 -41.77
N GLU A 186 30.24 6.09 -42.34
CA GLU A 186 31.56 5.47 -42.54
C GLU A 186 32.35 5.51 -41.24
N VAL A 187 32.73 4.34 -40.73
CA VAL A 187 33.56 4.20 -39.53
C VAL A 187 34.92 3.60 -39.89
N PRO A 188 36.00 3.90 -39.13
CA PRO A 188 37.31 3.30 -39.35
C PRO A 188 37.27 1.78 -39.30
N SER A 189 38.16 1.13 -40.06
CA SER A 189 38.34 -0.32 -40.03
C SER A 189 38.60 -0.80 -38.59
N GLY A 190 37.78 -1.75 -38.11
CA GLY A 190 37.87 -2.27 -36.73
C GLY A 190 36.98 -1.57 -35.69
N ALA A 191 36.06 -0.70 -36.10
CA ALA A 191 35.17 -0.01 -35.18
C ALA A 191 34.36 -0.98 -34.29
N THR A 192 34.25 -0.64 -33.01
CA THR A 192 33.50 -1.41 -32.00
C THR A 192 32.13 -0.76 -31.75
N GLY A 193 31.20 -1.49 -31.14
CA GLY A 193 29.84 -0.99 -30.83
C GLY A 193 29.80 0.28 -29.95
N ASN A 194 30.94 0.70 -29.38
CA ASN A 194 31.08 1.97 -28.67
C ASN A 194 31.13 3.21 -29.59
N GLN A 195 31.36 3.05 -30.90
CA GLN A 195 31.52 4.15 -31.84
C GLN A 195 30.29 4.34 -32.73
N ALA A 196 29.65 3.25 -33.14
CA ALA A 196 28.34 3.23 -33.77
C ALA A 196 27.71 1.85 -33.55
N PRO A 197 26.41 1.76 -33.26
CA PRO A 197 25.72 0.46 -33.19
C PRO A 197 25.87 -0.28 -34.52
N ARG A 198 26.33 -1.53 -34.50
CA ARG A 198 26.37 -2.37 -35.70
C ARG A 198 24.95 -2.70 -36.14
N ALA A 199 24.73 -2.93 -37.43
CA ALA A 199 23.40 -3.34 -37.94
C ALA A 199 22.86 -4.62 -37.25
N SER A 200 23.76 -5.51 -36.79
CA SER A 200 23.42 -6.69 -35.99
C SER A 200 23.14 -6.41 -34.51
N GLU A 201 23.46 -5.21 -34.02
CA GLU A 201 23.23 -4.75 -32.64
C GLU A 201 21.94 -3.91 -32.52
N VAL A 202 21.36 -3.47 -33.64
CA VAL A 202 20.12 -2.70 -33.69
C VAL A 202 19.01 -3.55 -34.30
N VAL A 203 18.26 -4.25 -33.46
CA VAL A 203 17.01 -4.88 -33.91
C VAL A 203 15.94 -3.78 -33.94
N SER A 204 15.47 -3.42 -35.13
CA SER A 204 14.32 -2.54 -35.27
C SER A 204 13.11 -3.24 -34.61
N ARG A 205 12.70 -2.77 -33.43
CA ARG A 205 11.47 -3.19 -32.74
C ARG A 205 10.22 -2.60 -33.41
N LYS A 206 10.24 -2.44 -34.74
CA LYS A 206 9.08 -1.97 -35.49
C LYS A 206 8.14 -3.15 -35.71
N ILE A 207 6.98 -3.09 -35.08
CA ILE A 207 5.88 -4.01 -35.35
C ILE A 207 5.38 -3.72 -36.77
N THR A 208 5.44 -4.72 -37.65
CA THR A 208 5.04 -4.58 -39.05
C THR A 208 3.58 -4.97 -39.22
N TYR A 209 2.74 -4.04 -39.64
CA TYR A 209 1.34 -4.35 -39.93
C TYR A 209 1.24 -5.21 -41.18
N ALA A 210 0.76 -6.45 -41.06
CA ALA A 210 0.73 -7.40 -42.17
C ALA A 210 -0.58 -7.39 -42.97
N GLY A 211 -1.57 -6.59 -42.56
CA GLY A 211 -2.87 -6.48 -43.24
C GLY A 211 -3.98 -7.35 -42.65
N ILE A 212 -5.15 -7.32 -43.29
CA ILE A 212 -6.34 -8.13 -42.93
C ILE A 212 -6.29 -9.45 -43.73
N GLY A 213 -6.64 -10.58 -43.12
CA GLY A 213 -6.72 -11.87 -43.84
C GLY A 213 -5.38 -12.55 -44.11
N THR A 214 -4.27 -11.97 -43.66
CA THR A 214 -2.92 -12.52 -43.87
C THR A 214 -2.80 -13.92 -43.28
N ASN A 215 -2.15 -14.83 -44.01
CA ASN A 215 -1.90 -16.18 -43.51
C ASN A 215 -0.65 -16.20 -42.64
N MET A 216 -0.81 -16.53 -41.35
CA MET A 216 0.31 -16.62 -40.40
C MET A 216 1.39 -17.64 -40.81
N ASN A 217 1.05 -18.65 -41.61
CA ASN A 217 2.02 -19.64 -42.09
C ASN A 217 2.93 -19.09 -43.19
N ALA A 218 2.57 -17.96 -43.81
CA ALA A 218 3.25 -17.36 -44.95
C ALA A 218 3.91 -16.01 -44.61
N LEU A 219 4.11 -15.72 -43.32
CA LEU A 219 4.89 -14.56 -42.91
C LEU A 219 6.33 -14.68 -43.44
N PRO A 220 6.99 -13.55 -43.78
CA PRO A 220 8.36 -13.59 -44.29
C PRO A 220 9.29 -14.34 -43.33
N LEU A 221 10.20 -15.17 -43.87
CA LEU A 221 11.18 -15.95 -43.10
C LEU A 221 12.32 -15.07 -42.57
N ILE A 222 11.95 -14.13 -41.69
CA ILE A 222 12.86 -13.26 -40.95
C ILE A 222 12.45 -13.24 -39.48
N ASN A 223 13.38 -12.88 -38.60
CA ASN A 223 13.06 -12.56 -37.21
C ASN A 223 12.32 -11.22 -37.17
N GLY A 224 11.19 -11.16 -36.46
CA GLY A 224 10.41 -9.93 -36.43
C GLY A 224 9.14 -10.03 -35.59
N ALA A 225 8.39 -8.94 -35.63
CA ALA A 225 7.07 -8.83 -35.02
C ALA A 225 6.08 -8.25 -36.02
N TRP A 226 4.88 -8.83 -36.07
CA TRP A 226 3.81 -8.42 -36.96
C TRP A 226 2.50 -8.19 -36.19
N SER A 227 1.63 -7.36 -36.76
CA SER A 227 0.27 -7.17 -36.25
C SER A 227 -0.77 -7.16 -37.37
N GLY A 228 -1.98 -7.63 -37.07
CA GLY A 228 -3.06 -7.58 -38.04
C GLY A 228 -4.36 -8.23 -37.56
N ARG A 229 -5.33 -8.28 -38.46
CA ARG A 229 -6.72 -8.66 -38.16
C ARG A 229 -7.20 -9.82 -39.05
N ASP A 230 -8.07 -10.67 -38.52
CA ASP A 230 -8.77 -11.73 -39.22
C ASP A 230 -7.81 -12.67 -39.99
N TRP A 231 -6.65 -12.94 -39.40
CA TRP A 231 -5.60 -13.72 -40.02
C TRP A 231 -5.98 -15.19 -40.19
N VAL A 232 -5.56 -15.76 -41.32
CA VAL A 232 -5.71 -17.19 -41.59
C VAL A 232 -4.68 -17.95 -40.75
N ASN A 233 -5.09 -19.08 -40.17
CA ASN A 233 -4.33 -19.88 -39.22
C ASN A 233 -3.99 -19.15 -37.90
N ALA A 234 -4.83 -18.19 -37.50
CA ALA A 234 -4.77 -17.61 -36.17
C ALA A 234 -5.03 -18.65 -35.06
N PRO A 235 -4.52 -18.44 -33.82
CA PRO A 235 -4.65 -19.40 -32.73
C PRO A 235 -6.09 -19.67 -32.28
N SER A 236 -6.95 -18.66 -32.31
CA SER A 236 -8.37 -18.79 -31.97
C SER A 236 -9.21 -17.74 -32.70
N ALA A 237 -10.52 -17.99 -32.80
CA ALA A 237 -11.49 -17.03 -33.30
C ALA A 237 -11.95 -16.01 -32.22
N GLU A 238 -11.46 -16.16 -30.99
CA GLU A 238 -11.87 -15.32 -29.85
C GLU A 238 -11.30 -13.90 -29.95
N SER A 239 -10.20 -13.71 -30.67
CA SER A 239 -9.66 -12.40 -31.01
C SER A 239 -9.67 -12.17 -32.52
N PRO A 240 -10.25 -11.06 -32.99
CA PRO A 240 -10.10 -10.65 -34.39
C PRO A 240 -8.71 -10.09 -34.66
N TRP A 241 -7.94 -9.68 -33.64
CA TRP A 241 -6.63 -9.03 -33.79
C TRP A 241 -5.51 -9.81 -33.12
N TRP A 242 -4.35 -9.91 -33.77
CA TRP A 242 -3.19 -10.62 -33.24
C TRP A 242 -1.91 -9.82 -33.40
N TYR A 243 -1.06 -9.91 -32.39
CA TYR A 243 0.35 -9.55 -32.44
C TYR A 243 1.16 -10.84 -32.44
N VAL A 244 2.04 -11.02 -33.43
CA VAL A 244 2.84 -12.25 -33.59
C VAL A 244 4.31 -11.91 -33.61
N GLU A 245 5.07 -12.58 -32.74
CA GLU A 245 6.52 -12.62 -32.79
C GLU A 245 6.96 -13.90 -33.48
N GLN A 246 7.86 -13.76 -34.45
CA GLN A 246 8.46 -14.89 -35.16
C GLN A 246 9.96 -14.92 -34.92
N ILE A 247 10.44 -16.10 -34.55
CA ILE A 247 11.85 -16.42 -34.48
C ILE A 247 12.11 -17.53 -35.49
N VAL A 248 12.79 -17.17 -36.56
CA VAL A 248 13.28 -18.07 -37.60
C VAL A 248 14.64 -18.56 -37.17
N HIS A 249 14.73 -19.87 -36.91
CA HIS A 249 16.01 -20.55 -36.67
C HIS A 249 16.61 -20.94 -38.02
N GLU A 250 15.81 -21.59 -38.87
CA GLU A 250 16.13 -21.99 -40.25
C GLU A 250 14.84 -22.00 -41.09
N GLU A 251 14.95 -22.18 -42.42
CA GLU A 251 13.82 -22.18 -43.38
C GLU A 251 12.66 -23.11 -42.98
N ASN A 252 12.97 -24.23 -42.32
CA ASN A 252 12.01 -25.25 -41.91
C ASN A 252 11.75 -25.30 -40.40
N TYR A 253 12.33 -24.38 -39.64
CA TYR A 253 12.29 -24.35 -38.18
C TYR A 253 12.00 -22.93 -37.68
N VAL A 254 10.72 -22.68 -37.42
CA VAL A 254 10.22 -21.35 -37.06
C VAL A 254 9.41 -21.44 -35.78
N THR A 255 9.62 -20.53 -34.84
CA THR A 255 8.78 -20.37 -33.65
C THR A 255 7.90 -19.15 -33.82
N GLN A 256 6.61 -19.29 -33.55
CA GLN A 256 5.68 -18.17 -33.50
C GLN A 256 5.03 -18.09 -32.12
N THR A 257 4.96 -16.88 -31.59
CA THR A 257 4.22 -16.55 -30.37
C THR A 257 3.17 -15.50 -30.72
N ALA A 258 1.91 -15.77 -30.41
CA ALA A 258 0.80 -14.87 -30.70
C ALA A 258 0.19 -14.33 -29.39
N LEU A 259 -0.09 -13.03 -29.36
CA LEU A 259 -0.78 -12.33 -28.29
C LEU A 259 -2.03 -11.67 -28.85
N GLY A 260 -3.17 -11.88 -28.21
CA GLY A 260 -4.36 -11.09 -28.51
C GLY A 260 -4.27 -9.69 -27.89
N LEU A 261 -5.22 -8.82 -28.25
CA LEU A 261 -5.17 -7.40 -27.89
C LEU A 261 -5.73 -7.10 -26.49
N THR A 262 -6.54 -7.98 -25.93
CA THR A 262 -7.26 -7.74 -24.67
C THR A 262 -6.72 -8.62 -23.55
N ASP A 263 -6.99 -8.21 -22.32
CA ASP A 263 -6.76 -8.96 -21.08
C ASP A 263 -7.49 -10.31 -21.05
N ALA A 264 -8.56 -10.46 -21.82
CA ALA A 264 -9.30 -11.70 -21.98
C ALA A 264 -8.74 -12.62 -23.09
N THR A 265 -7.76 -12.17 -23.87
CA THR A 265 -7.23 -12.95 -25.00
C THR A 265 -5.92 -13.67 -24.63
N PRO A 266 -5.86 -15.01 -24.73
CA PRO A 266 -4.72 -15.77 -24.26
C PRO A 266 -3.47 -15.55 -25.11
N LYS A 267 -2.32 -15.89 -24.54
CA LYS A 267 -1.07 -16.04 -25.28
C LYS A 267 -0.97 -17.44 -25.86
N TYR A 268 -0.53 -17.55 -27.10
CA TYR A 268 -0.35 -18.81 -27.80
C TYR A 268 1.06 -18.94 -28.34
N PHE A 269 1.54 -20.17 -28.52
CA PHE A 269 2.74 -20.44 -29.29
C PHE A 269 2.59 -21.70 -30.15
N ARG A 270 3.33 -21.72 -31.25
CA ARG A 270 3.49 -22.91 -32.09
C ARG A 270 4.88 -22.92 -32.70
N ILE A 271 5.23 -24.06 -33.27
CA ILE A 271 6.50 -24.26 -33.96
C ILE A 271 6.24 -24.89 -35.32
N GLN A 272 7.07 -24.54 -36.31
CA GLN A 272 7.22 -25.26 -37.56
C GLN A 272 8.42 -26.19 -37.42
N VAL A 273 8.25 -27.46 -37.79
CA VAL A 273 9.30 -28.48 -37.73
C VAL A 273 9.30 -29.22 -39.06
N GLY A 274 10.42 -29.17 -39.78
CA GLY A 274 10.52 -29.79 -41.11
C GLY A 274 9.55 -29.19 -42.13
N GLY A 275 9.26 -27.88 -42.04
CA GLY A 275 8.32 -27.20 -42.92
C GLY A 275 6.83 -27.37 -42.54
N VAL A 276 6.52 -28.20 -41.54
CA VAL A 276 5.14 -28.46 -41.10
C VAL A 276 4.82 -27.69 -39.81
N TRP A 277 3.79 -26.86 -39.84
CA TRP A 277 3.31 -26.14 -38.65
C TRP A 277 2.58 -27.08 -37.69
N GLN A 278 3.02 -27.08 -36.42
CA GLN A 278 2.30 -27.71 -35.33
C GLN A 278 1.08 -26.88 -34.93
N GLN A 279 0.13 -27.53 -34.24
CA GLN A 279 -1.03 -26.82 -33.69
C GLN A 279 -0.61 -25.76 -32.67
N TRP A 280 -1.43 -24.70 -32.59
CA TRP A 280 -1.28 -23.69 -31.56
C TRP A 280 -1.49 -24.28 -30.17
N ARG A 281 -0.60 -23.94 -29.26
CA ARG A 281 -0.70 -24.27 -27.84
C ARG A 281 -0.97 -23.00 -27.06
N ARG A 282 -2.04 -23.00 -26.29
CA ARG A 282 -2.39 -21.91 -25.36
C ARG A 282 -1.44 -21.95 -24.16
N MET A 283 -0.90 -20.80 -23.77
CA MET A 283 -0.22 -20.62 -22.50
C MET A 283 -1.28 -20.34 -21.43
N LEU A 284 -1.25 -21.10 -20.34
CA LEU A 284 -2.12 -20.87 -19.19
C LEU A 284 -1.58 -19.67 -18.40
N ASP A 285 -2.48 -18.79 -17.98
CA ASP A 285 -2.16 -17.65 -17.13
C ASP A 285 -2.97 -17.64 -15.82
N ALA A 286 -2.85 -16.56 -15.05
CA ALA A 286 -3.54 -16.42 -13.77
C ALA A 286 -5.08 -16.31 -13.91
N ILE A 287 -5.61 -15.93 -15.09
CA ILE A 287 -7.04 -15.89 -15.35
C ILE A 287 -7.54 -17.33 -15.59
N ASP A 288 -6.76 -18.14 -16.30
CA ASP A 288 -7.08 -19.55 -16.57
C ASP A 288 -7.07 -20.42 -15.31
N LEU A 289 -6.22 -20.08 -14.33
CA LEU A 289 -6.07 -20.81 -13.08
C LEU A 289 -6.95 -20.26 -11.94
N ARG A 290 -7.67 -19.16 -12.16
CA ARG A 290 -8.60 -18.62 -11.16
C ARG A 290 -9.97 -19.26 -11.34
N GLU A 291 -10.56 -19.73 -10.24
CA GLU A 291 -11.95 -20.17 -10.25
C GLU A 291 -12.87 -19.03 -10.70
N LYS A 292 -13.60 -19.26 -11.79
CA LYS A 292 -14.52 -18.27 -12.36
C LYS A 292 -15.77 -18.19 -11.48
N VAL A 293 -16.01 -17.01 -10.91
CA VAL A 293 -17.20 -16.71 -10.10
C VAL A 293 -18.28 -16.12 -10.99
N PHE A 294 -19.43 -16.78 -11.09
CA PHE A 294 -20.64 -16.26 -11.71
C PHE A 294 -21.57 -15.68 -10.65
N ALA A 295 -21.72 -14.36 -10.60
CA ALA A 295 -22.60 -13.69 -9.65
C ALA A 295 -23.97 -13.41 -10.27
N SER A 296 -25.05 -13.73 -9.55
CA SER A 296 -26.42 -13.49 -10.01
C SER A 296 -27.39 -13.29 -8.85
N SER A 297 -28.65 -12.98 -9.14
CA SER A 297 -29.75 -12.90 -8.17
C SER A 297 -30.96 -13.66 -8.69
N THR A 298 -31.73 -14.27 -7.79
CA THR A 298 -33.00 -14.93 -8.11
C THR A 298 -34.10 -13.93 -8.47
N GLY A 299 -33.89 -12.65 -8.16
CA GLY A 299 -34.87 -11.57 -8.27
C GLY A 299 -35.90 -11.59 -7.13
N ALA A 300 -36.56 -10.45 -6.91
CA ALA A 300 -37.60 -10.26 -5.90
C ALA A 300 -39.02 -10.32 -6.51
N GLY A 301 -40.01 -10.76 -5.73
CA GLY A 301 -41.44 -10.64 -6.08
C GLY A 301 -42.28 -11.88 -5.75
N PRO A 302 -43.61 -11.73 -5.60
CA PRO A 302 -44.51 -12.85 -5.30
C PRO A 302 -44.65 -13.81 -6.49
N GLY A 303 -44.90 -15.10 -6.22
CA GLY A 303 -45.22 -16.11 -7.23
C GLY A 303 -44.60 -17.48 -6.98
N ASP A 304 -44.53 -18.31 -8.02
CA ASP A 304 -43.89 -19.63 -7.97
C ASP A 304 -42.38 -19.53 -7.69
N ALA A 305 -41.81 -20.64 -7.21
CA ALA A 305 -40.37 -20.74 -6.94
C ALA A 305 -39.54 -20.40 -8.19
N LYS A 306 -38.51 -19.57 -8.02
CA LYS A 306 -37.60 -19.17 -9.09
C LYS A 306 -36.72 -20.36 -9.47
N LEU A 307 -36.70 -20.69 -10.76
CA LEU A 307 -35.85 -21.76 -11.29
C LEU A 307 -34.42 -21.24 -11.50
N TYR A 308 -33.43 -21.91 -10.90
CA TYR A 308 -32.02 -21.61 -11.12
C TYR A 308 -31.26 -22.85 -11.64
N PHE A 309 -30.50 -22.66 -12.72
CA PHE A 309 -29.70 -23.71 -13.34
C PHE A 309 -28.25 -23.64 -12.85
N LEU A 310 -27.79 -24.73 -12.23
CA LEU A 310 -26.38 -24.93 -11.88
C LEU A 310 -25.61 -25.36 -13.14
N ASP A 311 -24.96 -24.38 -13.76
CA ASP A 311 -24.29 -24.51 -15.06
C ASP A 311 -22.79 -24.17 -14.94
N PRO A 312 -21.89 -25.18 -15.00
CA PRO A 312 -20.45 -24.99 -14.82
C PRO A 312 -19.82 -24.24 -16.00
N SER A 313 -20.50 -24.11 -17.14
CA SER A 313 -20.00 -23.30 -18.25
C SER A 313 -19.96 -21.79 -17.93
N LYS A 314 -20.79 -21.34 -16.98
CA LYS A 314 -20.83 -19.95 -16.53
C LYS A 314 -19.72 -19.63 -15.53
N GLY A 315 -19.35 -20.61 -14.70
CA GLY A 315 -18.29 -20.50 -13.70
C GLY A 315 -18.28 -21.72 -12.76
N SER A 316 -17.12 -22.03 -12.18
CA SER A 316 -16.96 -23.10 -11.19
C SER A 316 -17.51 -22.71 -9.82
N ILE A 317 -17.64 -21.40 -9.54
CA ILE A 317 -18.36 -20.87 -8.38
C ILE A 317 -19.58 -20.08 -8.86
N HIS A 318 -20.76 -20.40 -8.34
CA HIS A 318 -21.97 -19.59 -8.52
C HIS A 318 -22.24 -18.83 -7.22
N GLN A 319 -22.18 -17.50 -7.26
CA GLN A 319 -22.49 -16.63 -6.12
C GLN A 319 -23.88 -16.02 -6.33
N LEU A 320 -24.89 -16.65 -5.72
CA LEU A 320 -26.28 -16.30 -5.93
C LEU A 320 -26.85 -15.54 -4.73
N THR A 321 -27.42 -14.37 -4.99
CA THR A 321 -28.25 -13.68 -3.99
C THR A 321 -29.67 -14.24 -4.06
N VAL A 322 -30.10 -14.91 -3.01
CA VAL A 322 -31.43 -15.49 -2.87
C VAL A 322 -32.34 -14.46 -2.22
N GLN A 323 -33.33 -13.98 -2.99
CA GLN A 323 -34.29 -12.96 -2.57
C GLN A 323 -35.72 -13.50 -2.50
N TYR A 324 -35.92 -14.77 -2.86
CA TYR A 324 -37.22 -15.42 -2.87
C TYR A 324 -37.09 -16.96 -2.90
N ASN A 325 -38.22 -17.68 -2.80
CA ASN A 325 -38.26 -19.14 -2.91
C ASN A 325 -37.59 -19.58 -4.21
N THR A 326 -36.60 -20.48 -4.12
CA THR A 326 -35.75 -20.85 -5.27
C THR A 326 -35.64 -22.36 -5.40
N TYR A 327 -35.89 -22.86 -6.61
CA TYR A 327 -35.75 -24.26 -6.99
C TYR A 327 -34.52 -24.43 -7.89
N PHE A 328 -33.60 -25.29 -7.49
CA PHE A 328 -32.34 -25.54 -8.17
C PHE A 328 -32.43 -26.80 -9.04
N THR A 329 -31.97 -26.68 -10.29
CA THR A 329 -31.82 -27.82 -11.22
C THR A 329 -30.41 -27.85 -11.80
N GLY A 330 -29.93 -29.04 -12.16
CA GLY A 330 -28.60 -29.21 -12.76
C GLY A 330 -28.59 -28.98 -14.27
N ALA A 331 -27.55 -28.32 -14.77
CA ALA A 331 -27.17 -28.28 -16.19
C ALA A 331 -25.72 -28.78 -16.37
N LEU A 332 -25.29 -29.74 -15.54
CA LEU A 332 -23.97 -30.35 -15.62
C LEU A 332 -23.86 -31.17 -16.92
N ARG A 333 -22.73 -31.06 -17.61
CA ARG A 333 -22.53 -31.53 -19.00
C ARG A 333 -21.96 -32.94 -19.08
N GLY A 334 -21.24 -33.39 -18.07
CA GLY A 334 -20.63 -34.73 -18.04
C GLY A 334 -20.04 -35.10 -16.69
N ILE A 335 -19.58 -36.35 -16.57
CA ILE A 335 -18.91 -36.87 -15.37
C ILE A 335 -17.68 -36.02 -15.05
N GLY A 336 -17.50 -35.67 -13.78
CA GLY A 336 -16.39 -34.85 -13.29
C GLY A 336 -16.66 -33.34 -13.30
N ASP A 337 -17.78 -32.87 -13.85
CA ASP A 337 -18.19 -31.48 -13.66
C ASP A 337 -18.42 -31.21 -12.16
N GLN A 338 -17.72 -30.21 -11.64
CA GLN A 338 -17.84 -29.74 -10.26
C GLN A 338 -18.24 -28.27 -10.22
N LEU A 339 -19.14 -27.92 -9.30
CA LEU A 339 -19.63 -26.56 -9.10
C LEU A 339 -19.80 -26.26 -7.62
N THR A 340 -19.34 -25.10 -7.17
CA THR A 340 -19.58 -24.59 -5.82
C THR A 340 -20.65 -23.50 -5.88
N LEU A 341 -21.74 -23.68 -5.15
CA LEU A 341 -22.82 -22.71 -5.03
C LEU A 341 -22.72 -22.00 -3.67
N ARG A 342 -22.65 -20.66 -3.71
CA ARG A 342 -22.68 -19.79 -2.54
C ARG A 342 -23.99 -19.01 -2.56
N LEU A 343 -24.88 -19.33 -1.64
CA LEU A 343 -26.20 -18.73 -1.50
C LEU A 343 -26.17 -17.65 -0.42
N LYS A 344 -26.33 -16.39 -0.82
CA LYS A 344 -26.46 -15.26 0.10
C LYS A 344 -27.93 -14.88 0.24
N PHE A 345 -28.49 -15.02 1.44
CA PHE A 345 -29.92 -14.77 1.66
C PHE A 345 -30.19 -13.31 2.02
N SER A 346 -31.00 -12.64 1.20
CA SER A 346 -31.38 -11.23 1.39
C SER A 346 -32.79 -11.13 1.95
N GLY A 347 -32.96 -10.48 3.12
CA GLY A 347 -34.28 -10.12 3.65
C GLY A 347 -35.04 -11.23 4.39
N GLY A 348 -34.47 -12.42 4.57
CA GLY A 348 -35.08 -13.51 5.33
C GLY A 348 -34.48 -14.88 4.99
N ALA A 349 -34.83 -15.91 5.75
CA ALA A 349 -34.53 -17.30 5.39
C ALA A 349 -35.53 -17.77 4.31
N TRP A 350 -35.15 -17.64 3.04
CA TRP A 350 -36.00 -18.06 1.93
C TRP A 350 -35.90 -19.57 1.70
N PRO A 351 -37.03 -20.29 1.58
CA PRO A 351 -37.04 -21.70 1.19
C PRO A 351 -36.24 -21.96 -0.08
N ILE A 352 -35.42 -22.99 -0.04
CA ILE A 352 -34.74 -23.54 -1.22
C ILE A 352 -35.07 -25.02 -1.37
N SER A 353 -35.16 -25.46 -2.62
CA SER A 353 -35.40 -26.86 -2.97
C SER A 353 -34.56 -27.26 -4.18
N PHE A 354 -34.31 -28.55 -4.31
CA PHE A 354 -33.45 -29.11 -5.36
C PHE A 354 -34.25 -30.13 -6.17
N ASN A 355 -33.87 -30.29 -7.44
CA ASN A 355 -34.35 -31.37 -8.29
C ASN A 355 -34.02 -32.76 -7.68
N THR A 356 -34.85 -33.76 -7.97
CA THR A 356 -34.73 -35.12 -7.45
C THR A 356 -33.46 -35.84 -7.89
N ASN A 357 -32.77 -35.33 -8.91
CA ASN A 357 -31.48 -35.83 -9.33
C ASN A 357 -30.31 -35.38 -8.44
N PHE A 358 -30.51 -34.47 -7.48
CA PHE A 358 -29.51 -34.12 -6.48
C PHE A 358 -29.56 -35.09 -5.28
N ARG A 359 -28.42 -35.66 -4.93
CA ARG A 359 -28.26 -36.59 -3.81
C ARG A 359 -27.42 -35.94 -2.71
N PHE A 360 -28.02 -35.72 -1.55
CA PHE A 360 -27.28 -35.30 -0.36
C PHE A 360 -26.81 -36.53 0.43
N PRO A 361 -25.69 -36.48 1.16
CA PRO A 361 -25.21 -37.61 1.95
C PRO A 361 -26.27 -38.07 2.96
N ALA A 362 -26.47 -39.38 3.06
CA ALA A 362 -27.46 -39.98 3.96
C ALA A 362 -27.24 -39.51 5.41
N GLY A 363 -28.32 -39.16 6.10
CA GLY A 363 -28.28 -38.65 7.48
C GLY A 363 -27.89 -37.18 7.62
N THR A 364 -27.64 -36.47 6.52
CA THR A 364 -27.34 -35.02 6.56
C THR A 364 -28.62 -34.23 6.79
N VAL A 365 -28.61 -33.38 7.83
CA VAL A 365 -29.66 -32.40 8.06
C VAL A 365 -29.27 -31.10 7.37
N PHE A 366 -30.19 -30.51 6.62
CA PHE A 366 -29.94 -29.24 5.96
C PHE A 366 -29.76 -28.13 7.02
N PRO A 367 -28.69 -27.32 6.98
CA PRO A 367 -28.38 -26.38 8.04
C PRO A 367 -29.38 -25.22 8.06
N THR A 368 -29.68 -24.72 9.25
CA THR A 368 -30.46 -23.50 9.44
C THR A 368 -29.60 -22.28 9.08
N TYR A 369 -30.17 -21.32 8.35
CA TYR A 369 -29.52 -20.07 7.97
C TYR A 369 -30.46 -18.89 8.21
N VAL A 370 -29.89 -17.71 8.46
CA VAL A 370 -30.63 -16.45 8.62
C VAL A 370 -30.21 -15.41 7.57
N ALA A 371 -30.95 -14.31 7.50
CA ALA A 371 -30.65 -13.21 6.57
C ALA A 371 -29.20 -12.72 6.75
N GLY A 372 -28.50 -12.49 5.64
CA GLY A 372 -27.11 -12.03 5.62
C GLY A 372 -26.05 -13.13 5.70
N GLN A 373 -26.41 -14.35 6.08
CA GLN A 373 -25.48 -15.49 6.06
C GLN A 373 -25.32 -16.07 4.65
N THR A 374 -24.19 -16.76 4.43
CA THR A 374 -23.88 -17.46 3.17
C THR A 374 -23.83 -18.97 3.39
N LEU A 375 -24.75 -19.70 2.76
CA LEU A 375 -24.71 -21.16 2.67
C LEU A 375 -23.84 -21.57 1.48
N THR A 376 -22.85 -22.43 1.72
CA THR A 376 -22.01 -22.98 0.66
C THR A 376 -22.29 -24.46 0.45
N LEU A 377 -22.53 -24.82 -0.81
CA LEU A 377 -22.79 -26.18 -1.28
C LEU A 377 -21.82 -26.50 -2.43
N THR A 378 -21.43 -27.76 -2.57
CA THR A 378 -20.62 -28.21 -3.70
C THR A 378 -21.33 -29.38 -4.38
N PHE A 379 -21.36 -29.35 -5.71
CA PHE A 379 -22.01 -30.34 -6.54
C PHE A 379 -20.98 -31.02 -7.43
N VAL A 380 -21.05 -32.34 -7.53
CA VAL A 380 -20.18 -33.15 -8.40
C VAL A 380 -21.05 -34.09 -9.22
N ASN A 381 -20.88 -34.07 -10.54
CA ASN A 381 -21.52 -35.05 -11.43
C ASN A 381 -20.72 -36.36 -11.40
N THR A 382 -21.19 -37.35 -10.64
CA THR A 382 -20.49 -38.62 -10.42
C THR A 382 -21.05 -39.76 -11.28
N GLU A 383 -22.35 -39.72 -11.58
CA GLU A 383 -23.05 -40.69 -12.41
C GLU A 383 -23.93 -39.88 -13.36
N GLY A 384 -23.86 -40.05 -14.68
CA GLY A 384 -24.44 -39.11 -15.67
C GLY A 384 -25.95 -38.76 -15.58
N SER A 385 -26.69 -39.26 -14.58
CA SER A 385 -28.07 -38.88 -14.25
C SER A 385 -28.26 -38.35 -12.81
N PHE A 386 -27.24 -38.40 -11.95
CA PHE A 386 -27.31 -37.96 -10.56
C PHE A 386 -26.15 -37.02 -10.20
N ILE A 387 -26.45 -36.06 -9.33
CA ILE A 387 -25.50 -35.05 -8.89
C ILE A 387 -25.32 -35.18 -7.39
N ASP A 388 -24.13 -35.55 -6.96
CA ASP A 388 -23.82 -35.61 -5.54
C ASP A 388 -23.63 -34.17 -5.01
N ALA A 389 -24.36 -33.85 -3.96
CA ALA A 389 -24.44 -32.53 -3.36
C ALA A 389 -23.89 -32.56 -1.93
N PHE A 390 -22.84 -31.81 -1.67
CA PHE A 390 -22.17 -31.72 -0.38
C PHE A 390 -22.48 -30.39 0.28
N ILE A 391 -22.88 -30.43 1.55
CA ILE A 391 -23.11 -29.23 2.35
C ILE A 391 -21.79 -28.86 3.04
N VAL A 392 -21.21 -27.72 2.65
CA VAL A 392 -19.95 -27.25 3.23
C VAL A 392 -20.21 -26.52 4.55
N GLY A 393 -21.28 -25.73 4.62
CA GLY A 393 -21.71 -25.06 5.86
C GLY A 393 -22.29 -23.66 5.64
N VAL A 394 -22.72 -23.05 6.74
CA VAL A 394 -23.25 -21.68 6.80
C VAL A 394 -22.19 -20.76 7.41
N HIS A 395 -21.86 -19.68 6.70
CA HIS A 395 -20.85 -18.71 7.10
C HIS A 395 -21.51 -17.36 7.41
N ASN A 396 -21.05 -16.72 8.49
CA ASN A 396 -21.34 -15.32 8.74
C ASN A 396 -20.55 -14.45 7.73
N PRO A 397 -21.10 -13.29 7.33
CA PRO A 397 -20.46 -12.38 6.36
C PRO A 397 -19.11 -11.85 6.83
#